data_AF-R9CK35-F1
#
_entry.id   AF-R9CK35-F1
#
_cell.length_a   1.000
_cell.length_b   1.000
_cell.length_c   1.000
_cell.angle_alpha   90.00
_cell.angle_beta   90.00
_cell.angle_gamma   90.00
#
_symmetry.space_group_name_H-M   'P 1'
#
loop_
_entity.id
_entity.type
_entity.pdbx_description
1 polymer ?
#
loop_
_entity_poly.entity_id
_entity_poly.type
_entity_poly.pdbx_seq_one_letter_code
_entity_poly.pdbx_strand_id
1 'polypeptide(L)' 'MEDDKIQRKMKKLYRHVKSGRLTEEIADEISEIMEHVENMGEDAKRNISGIVNDMKRAMKKMK' A
#
# COMPACT_ATOMS: atom_id res chain seq x y z
N MET A 1 -3.43 -17.84 5.08
CA MET A 1 -3.98 -16.75 4.23
C MET A 1 -3.52 -15.40 4.76
N GLU A 2 -2.20 -15.17 4.83
CA GLU A 2 -1.66 -13.86 5.23
C GLU A 2 -1.81 -12.84 4.09
N ASP A 3 -1.77 -13.31 2.85
CA ASP A 3 -1.95 -12.53 1.63
C ASP A 3 -3.29 -11.78 1.58
N ASP A 4 -4.40 -12.43 1.98
CA ASP A 4 -5.72 -11.80 1.96
C ASP A 4 -5.83 -10.65 2.98
N LYS A 5 -5.19 -10.80 4.16
CA LYS A 5 -5.12 -9.73 5.16
C LYS A 5 -4.31 -8.55 4.64
N ILE A 6 -3.16 -8.80 4.01
CA ILE A 6 -2.32 -7.78 3.39
C ILE A 6 -3.11 -7.04 2.31
N GLN A 7 -3.76 -7.75 1.39
CA GLN A 7 -4.57 -7.13 0.34
C GLN A 7 -5.70 -6.26 0.90
N ARG A 8 -6.39 -6.70 1.96
CA ARG A 8 -7.44 -5.90 2.61
C ARG A 8 -6.89 -4.65 3.27
N LYS A 9 -5.81 -4.75 4.04
CA LYS A 9 -5.18 -3.58 4.67
C LYS A 9 -4.71 -2.58 3.60
N MET A 10 -4.04 -3.08 2.57
CA MET A 10 -3.55 -2.27 1.47
C MET A 10 -4.67 -1.54 0.72
N LYS A 11 -5.80 -2.20 0.44
CA LYS A 11 -7.00 -1.55 -0.10
C LYS A 11 -7.58 -0.48 0.84
N LYS A 12 -7.52 -0.69 2.15
CA LYS A 12 -7.99 0.28 3.15
C LYS A 12 -7.11 1.53 3.12
N LEU A 13 -5.79 1.37 3.26
CA LEU A 13 -4.82 2.46 3.19
C LEU A 13 -4.91 3.20 1.86
N TYR A 14 -5.09 2.47 0.76
CA TYR A 14 -5.31 3.07 -0.55
C TYR A 14 -6.49 4.04 -0.60
N ARG A 15 -7.62 3.72 0.06
CA ARG A 15 -8.75 4.65 0.15
C ARG A 15 -8.41 5.89 0.97
N HIS A 16 -7.68 5.73 2.06
CA HIS A 16 -7.26 6.87 2.88
C HIS A 16 -6.38 7.83 2.07
N VAL A 17 -5.39 7.29 1.37
CA VAL A 17 -4.53 8.02 0.43
C VAL A 17 -5.35 8.74 -0.65
N LYS A 18 -6.28 8.03 -1.30
CA LYS A 18 -7.14 8.64 -2.35
C LYS A 18 -8.08 9.71 -1.83
N SER A 19 -8.53 9.61 -0.58
CA SER A 19 -9.31 10.64 0.09
C SER A 19 -8.47 11.83 0.58
N GLY A 20 -7.16 11.86 0.31
CA GLY A 20 -6.26 12.90 0.79
C GLY A 20 -5.97 12.83 2.29
N ARG A 21 -6.37 11.74 2.95
CA ARG A 21 -6.09 11.48 4.37
C ARG A 21 -4.82 10.64 4.47
N LEU A 22 -3.70 11.24 4.13
CA LEU A 22 -2.40 10.61 4.29
C LEU A 22 -1.69 11.31 5.46
N THR A 23 -1.71 10.64 6.61
CA THR A 23 -1.00 11.06 7.83
C THR A 23 0.34 10.32 7.92
N GLU A 24 1.22 10.76 8.81
CA GLU A 24 2.48 10.05 9.09
C GLU A 24 2.24 8.59 9.49
N GLU A 25 1.26 8.33 10.36
CA GLU A 25 0.86 6.96 10.74
C GLU A 25 0.43 6.10 9.54
N ILE A 26 -0.35 6.68 8.61
CA ILE A 26 -0.81 5.96 7.41
C ILE A 26 0.37 5.72 6.46
N ALA A 27 1.30 6.66 6.34
CA ALA A 27 2.50 6.49 5.53
C ALA A 27 3.43 5.40 6.07
N ASP A 28 3.55 5.30 7.40
CA ASP A 28 4.31 4.25 8.08
C ASP A 28 3.68 2.87 7.84
N GLU A 29 2.36 2.73 8.05
CA GLU A 29 1.62 1.49 7.75
C GLU A 29 1.72 1.10 6.27
N ILE A 30 1.69 2.06 5.34
CA ILE A 30 1.87 1.78 3.91
C ILE A 30 3.28 1.25 3.65
N SER A 31 4.30 1.81 4.30
CA SER A 31 5.69 1.40 4.13
C SER A 31 5.93 -0.01 4.64
N GLU A 32 5.42 -0.34 5.83
CA GLU A 32 5.46 -1.71 6.38
C GLU A 32 4.78 -2.72 5.43
N ILE A 33 3.61 -2.38 4.90
CA ILE A 33 2.90 -3.27 3.98
C ILE A 33 3.64 -3.39 2.65
N MET A 34 4.20 -2.31 2.12
CA MET A 34 4.98 -2.37 0.89
C MET A 34 6.20 -3.28 1.06
N GLU A 35 6.91 -3.22 2.19
CA GLU A 35 8.03 -4.11 2.47
C GLU A 35 7.57 -5.59 2.54
N HIS A 36 6.43 -5.84 3.16
CA HIS A 36 5.84 -7.19 3.18
C HIS A 36 5.48 -7.67 1.77
N VAL A 37 4.90 -6.80 0.96
CA VAL A 37 4.59 -7.05 -0.46
C VAL A 37 5.85 -7.29 -1.28
N GLU A 38 6.95 -6.60 -0.98
CA GLU A 38 8.26 -6.84 -1.60
C GLU A 38 8.82 -8.22 -1.29
N ASN A 39 8.39 -8.85 -0.20
CA ASN A 39 8.73 -10.22 0.16
C ASN A 39 7.70 -11.27 -0.34
N MET A 40 6.54 -10.84 -0.87
CA MET A 40 5.56 -11.75 -1.47
C MET A 40 6.01 -12.25 -2.85
N GLY A 41 5.51 -13.42 -3.25
CA GLY A 41 5.76 -13.98 -4.58
C GLY A 41 5.33 -13.04 -5.72
N GLU A 42 5.98 -13.16 -6.88
CA GLU A 42 5.75 -12.29 -8.05
C GLU A 42 4.28 -12.18 -8.48
N ASP A 43 3.51 -13.26 -8.32
CA ASP A 43 2.10 -13.31 -8.66
C ASP A 43 1.25 -12.39 -7.78
N ALA A 44 1.50 -12.39 -6.47
CA ALA A 44 0.84 -11.51 -5.53
C ALA A 44 1.25 -10.05 -5.75
N LYS A 45 2.54 -9.80 -6.00
CA LYS A 45 3.05 -8.47 -6.38
C LYS A 45 2.35 -7.94 -7.63
N ARG A 46 2.21 -8.74 -8.69
CA ARG A 46 1.52 -8.30 -9.92
C ARG A 46 0.09 -7.83 -9.63
N ASN A 47 -0.64 -8.55 -8.79
CA ASN A 47 -2.02 -8.21 -8.44
C ASN A 47 -2.14 -6.87 -7.67
N ILE A 48 -1.15 -6.51 -6.87
CA ILE A 48 -1.18 -5.29 -6.03
C ILE A 48 -0.24 -4.18 -6.51
N SER A 49 0.57 -4.43 -7.54
CA SER A 49 1.56 -3.49 -8.09
C SER A 49 0.93 -2.15 -8.48
N GLY A 50 -0.26 -2.18 -9.07
CA GLY A 50 -1.00 -0.95 -9.41
C GLY A 50 -1.34 -0.11 -8.17
N ILE A 51 -1.75 -0.77 -7.08
CA ILE A 51 -2.07 -0.12 -5.81
C ILE A 51 -0.80 0.45 -5.16
N VAL A 52 0.30 -0.32 -5.13
CA VAL A 52 1.62 0.14 -4.63
C VAL A 52 2.05 1.42 -5.35
N ASN A 53 2.00 1.41 -6.68
CA ASN A 53 2.49 2.51 -7.50
C ASN A 53 1.68 3.79 -7.26
N ASP A 54 0.36 3.66 -7.15
CA ASP A 54 -0.54 4.78 -6.92
C ASP A 54 -0.35 5.36 -5.50
N MET A 55 -0.15 4.51 -4.48
CA MET A 55 0.18 4.96 -3.12
C MET A 55 1.55 5.65 -3.08
N LYS A 56 2.58 5.08 -3.71
CA LYS A 56 3.93 5.68 -3.79
C LYS A 56 3.90 7.05 -4.47
N ARG A 57 3.08 7.19 -5.53
CA ARG A 57 2.83 8.49 -6.19
C ARG A 57 2.16 9.50 -5.27
N ALA A 58 1.14 9.09 -4.53
CA ALA A 58 0.44 9.97 -3.62
C ALA A 58 1.32 10.44 -2.45
N MET A 59 2.13 9.54 -1.87
CA MET A 59 3.13 9.90 -0.85
C MET A 59 4.16 10.89 -1.40
N LYS A 60 4.63 10.69 -2.64
CA LYS A 60 5.58 11.61 -3.27
C LYS A 60 4.98 13.02 -3.51
N LYS A 61 3.66 13.14 -3.67
CA LYS A 61 2.97 14.42 -3.84
C LYS A 61 2.77 15.20 -2.53
N MET A 62 2.98 14.58 -1.37
CA MET A 62 2.95 15.28 -0.07
C MET A 62 4.23 16.03 0.27
N LYS A 63 5.29 15.86 -0.52
CA LYS A 63 6.59 16.51 -0.32
C LYS A 63 6.60 17.94 -0.87
#